data_AF-A0A7K3Z0Q3-F1
#
_entry.id   AF-A0A7K3Z0Q3-F1
#
_cell.length_a   1.000
_cell.length_b   1.000
_cell.length_c   1.000
_cell.angle_alpha   90.00
_cell.angle_beta   90.00
_cell.angle_gamma   90.00
#
_symmetry.space_group_name_H-M   'P 1'
#
loop_
_entity.id
_entity.type
_entity.pdbx_description
1 polymer ?
#
loop_
_entity_poly.entity_id
_entity_poly.type
_entity_poly.pdbx_seq_one_letter_code
_entity_poly.pdbx_strand_id
1 'polypeptide(L)'
;MKYFVVLSASLLLVLCALLAGCTSPTASELKPAETTATVTVPVATLTPAATATALPRASETLPAEQYVDLQISKQRPDSSIHLVFNGGKGEMFVQNVFLKVTLSDGEVIALYMNDNLRQPRRGDELVVKGTRGNDRAEVYVTTSGKTYKIIDEVLSNPYYL
;
A
#
# COMPACT_ATOMS: atom_id res chain seq x y z
N MET A 1 10.90 -58.52 -3.53
CA MET A 1 9.61 -58.28 -4.23
C MET A 1 8.59 -57.51 -3.38
N LYS A 2 8.39 -57.84 -2.10
CA LYS A 2 7.40 -57.20 -1.21
C LYS A 2 7.61 -55.67 -1.00
N TYR A 3 8.86 -55.22 -0.84
CA TYR A 3 9.19 -53.80 -0.67
C TYR A 3 9.04 -52.97 -1.95
N PHE A 4 9.23 -53.58 -3.13
CA PHE A 4 9.10 -52.91 -4.42
C PHE A 4 7.63 -52.58 -4.73
N VAL A 5 6.71 -53.46 -4.32
CA VAL A 5 5.26 -53.25 -4.43
C VAL A 5 4.80 -52.12 -3.50
N VAL A 6 5.31 -52.09 -2.26
CA VAL A 6 4.96 -51.03 -1.30
C VAL A 6 5.49 -49.66 -1.75
N LEU A 7 6.71 -49.62 -2.31
CA LEU A 7 7.33 -48.38 -2.78
C LEU A 7 6.70 -47.85 -4.08
N SER A 8 6.24 -48.75 -4.96
CA SER A 8 5.43 -48.39 -6.12
C SER A 8 4.05 -47.86 -5.72
N ALA A 9 3.42 -48.45 -4.71
CA ALA A 9 2.09 -48.03 -4.25
C ALA A 9 2.12 -46.64 -3.59
N SER A 10 3.16 -46.34 -2.79
CA SER A 10 3.31 -45.02 -2.17
C SER A 10 3.62 -43.93 -3.19
N LEU A 11 4.45 -44.21 -4.19
CA LEU A 11 4.75 -43.25 -5.26
C LEU A 11 3.51 -42.94 -6.12
N LEU A 12 2.68 -43.94 -6.40
CA LEU A 12 1.42 -43.75 -7.13
C LEU A 12 0.42 -42.89 -6.33
N LEU A 13 0.37 -43.07 -5.01
CA LEU A 13 -0.53 -42.35 -4.12
C LEU A 13 -0.19 -40.85 -4.01
N VAL A 14 1.11 -40.52 -4.00
CA VAL A 14 1.59 -39.13 -3.99
C VAL A 14 1.32 -38.44 -5.34
N LEU A 15 1.42 -39.17 -6.47
CA LEU A 15 1.12 -38.63 -7.80
C LEU A 15 -0.39 -38.32 -7.97
N CYS A 16 -1.28 -39.14 -7.40
CA CYS A 16 -2.72 -38.89 -7.41
C CYS A 16 -3.12 -37.66 -6.58
N ALA A 17 -2.39 -37.33 -5.52
CA ALA A 17 -2.69 -36.16 -4.69
C ALA A 17 -2.36 -34.82 -5.39
N LEU A 18 -1.41 -34.82 -6.33
CA LEU A 18 -1.00 -33.63 -7.08
C LEU A 18 -1.96 -33.26 -8.23
N LEU A 19 -2.81 -34.20 -8.67
CA LEU A 19 -3.80 -33.99 -9.74
C LEU A 19 -5.17 -33.54 -9.21
N ALA A 20 -5.40 -33.55 -7.89
CA ALA A 20 -6.64 -33.09 -7.26
C ALA A 20 -6.67 -31.58 -6.96
N GLY A 21 -5.99 -30.77 -7.80
CA GLY A 21 -6.17 -29.33 -7.82
C GLY A 21 -7.54 -28.98 -8.36
N CYS A 22 -8.52 -28.87 -7.47
CA CYS A 22 -9.87 -28.38 -7.75
C CYS A 22 -9.83 -26.98 -8.37
N THR A 23 -9.89 -26.88 -9.69
CA THR A 23 -10.51 -25.73 -10.35
C THR A 23 -12.01 -25.87 -10.12
N SER A 24 -12.60 -25.08 -9.23
CA SER A 24 -14.06 -24.99 -9.13
C SER A 24 -14.61 -24.16 -10.29
N PRO A 25 -15.46 -24.71 -11.17
CA PRO A 25 -16.34 -23.92 -12.00
C PRO A 25 -17.66 -23.75 -11.24
N THR A 26 -17.89 -22.60 -10.62
CA THR A 26 -19.27 -22.26 -10.21
C THR A 26 -19.96 -21.64 -11.41
N ALA A 27 -20.41 -22.50 -12.31
CA ALA A 27 -21.52 -22.20 -13.21
C ALA A 27 -22.80 -22.49 -12.42
N SER A 28 -23.53 -21.45 -12.02
CA SER A 28 -24.91 -21.62 -11.55
C SER A 28 -25.85 -21.36 -12.71
N GLU A 29 -26.38 -22.46 -13.21
CA GLU A 29 -27.55 -22.57 -14.06
C GLU A 29 -28.77 -21.93 -13.38
N LEU A 30 -29.50 -21.07 -14.09
CA LEU A 30 -30.89 -20.74 -13.81
C LEU A 30 -31.68 -20.80 -15.12
N LYS A 31 -32.74 -21.62 -15.04
CA LYS A 31 -33.72 -22.03 -16.04
C LYS A 31 -34.50 -20.86 -16.67
N PRO A 32 -35.08 -21.03 -17.89
CA PRO A 32 -35.78 -19.96 -18.63
C PRO A 32 -37.23 -19.73 -18.19
N ALA A 33 -37.65 -18.47 -18.18
CA ALA A 33 -39.05 -18.05 -18.35
C ALA A 33 -39.08 -16.69 -19.05
N GLU A 34 -39.82 -16.61 -20.16
CA GLU A 34 -40.11 -15.43 -20.98
C GLU A 34 -40.70 -14.27 -20.16
N THR A 35 -40.38 -13.03 -20.53
CA THR A 35 -41.37 -11.97 -20.91
C THR A 35 -40.64 -10.68 -21.30
N THR A 36 -41.02 -10.15 -22.45
CA THR A 36 -40.68 -8.87 -23.08
C THR A 36 -40.72 -7.65 -22.16
N ALA A 37 -39.67 -6.82 -22.18
CA ALA A 37 -39.77 -5.36 -22.16
C ALA A 37 -38.44 -4.71 -22.61
N THR A 38 -38.48 -3.99 -23.71
CA THR A 38 -37.42 -3.06 -24.13
C THR A 38 -37.32 -1.94 -23.10
N VAL A 39 -36.18 -1.82 -22.40
CA VAL A 39 -35.84 -0.63 -21.62
C VAL A 39 -34.40 -0.24 -21.92
N THR A 40 -34.27 0.96 -22.49
CA THR A 40 -33.04 1.69 -22.75
C THR A 40 -32.24 1.82 -21.46
N VAL A 41 -31.07 1.19 -21.39
CA VAL A 41 -30.16 1.30 -20.24
C VAL A 41 -29.39 2.62 -20.37
N PRO A 42 -29.48 3.57 -19.41
CA PRO A 42 -28.55 4.68 -19.37
C PRO A 42 -27.17 4.12 -19.01
N VAL A 43 -26.16 4.47 -19.81
CA VAL A 43 -24.75 4.30 -19.48
C VAL A 43 -24.50 5.03 -18.16
N ALA A 44 -24.30 4.27 -17.09
CA ALA A 44 -23.91 4.83 -15.81
C ALA A 44 -22.44 5.28 -15.93
N THR A 45 -22.26 6.57 -16.18
CA THR A 45 -21.01 7.28 -15.95
C THR A 45 -20.64 7.07 -14.48
N LEU A 46 -19.56 6.33 -14.21
CA LEU A 46 -19.01 6.22 -12.87
C LEU A 46 -18.38 7.57 -12.50
N THR A 47 -19.20 8.47 -11.95
CA THR A 47 -18.72 9.64 -11.23
C THR A 47 -17.88 9.13 -10.06
N PRO A 48 -16.59 9.49 -9.93
CA PRO A 48 -15.86 9.20 -8.70
C PRO A 48 -16.60 9.89 -7.57
N ALA A 49 -17.07 9.12 -6.60
CA ALA A 49 -17.52 9.69 -5.34
C ALA A 49 -16.37 10.53 -4.80
N ALA A 50 -16.57 11.84 -4.72
CA ALA A 50 -15.65 12.74 -4.05
C ALA A 50 -15.60 12.30 -2.59
N THR A 51 -14.63 11.45 -2.26
CA THR A 51 -14.21 11.22 -0.89
C THR A 51 -13.88 12.59 -0.34
N ALA A 52 -14.69 13.03 0.63
CA ALA A 52 -14.53 14.33 1.27
C ALA A 52 -13.06 14.57 1.56
N THR A 53 -12.50 15.62 0.97
CA THR A 53 -11.18 16.15 1.31
C THR A 53 -11.22 16.48 2.79
N ALA A 54 -10.79 15.53 3.62
CA ALA A 54 -10.41 15.83 4.98
C ALA A 54 -9.36 16.94 4.88
N LEU A 55 -9.65 18.09 5.48
CA LEU A 55 -8.67 19.16 5.66
C LEU A 55 -7.33 18.55 6.10
N PRO A 56 -6.18 19.14 5.70
CA PRO A 56 -4.87 18.76 6.22
C PRO A 56 -4.95 18.67 7.75
N ARG A 57 -5.06 17.46 8.29
CA ARG A 57 -4.98 17.26 9.73
C ARG A 57 -3.64 17.86 10.16
N ALA A 58 -3.58 18.72 11.16
CA ALA A 58 -2.29 19.25 11.59
C ALA A 58 -1.33 18.08 11.86
N SER A 59 -0.04 18.24 11.56
CA SER A 59 0.98 17.28 11.98
C SER A 59 0.87 17.07 13.49
N GLU A 60 0.70 15.83 13.92
CA GLU A 60 0.56 15.42 15.30
C GLU A 60 1.94 15.01 15.84
N THR A 61 2.26 15.49 17.03
CA THR A 61 3.46 15.04 17.75
C THR A 61 3.18 13.69 18.40
N LEU A 62 4.05 12.71 18.16
CA LEU A 62 3.99 11.41 18.82
C LEU A 62 4.22 11.56 20.34
N PRO A 63 3.61 10.70 21.18
CA PRO A 63 3.93 10.62 22.60
C PRO A 63 5.44 10.43 22.82
N ALA A 64 6.02 11.01 23.88
CA ALA A 64 7.47 11.01 24.09
C ALA A 64 8.11 9.61 24.09
N GLU A 65 7.42 8.61 24.67
CA GLU A 65 7.89 7.21 24.69
C GLU A 65 7.85 6.53 23.32
N GLN A 66 7.06 7.06 22.39
CA GLN A 66 6.86 6.53 21.03
C GLN A 66 7.51 7.43 19.97
N TYR A 67 8.35 8.38 20.40
CA TYR A 67 8.99 9.31 19.49
C TYR A 67 9.89 8.58 18.49
N VAL A 68 9.73 8.95 17.23
CA VAL A 68 10.60 8.53 16.13
C VAL A 68 10.98 9.73 15.28
N ASP A 69 12.20 9.68 14.76
CA ASP A 69 12.77 10.67 13.86
C ASP A 69 12.62 10.18 12.42
N LEU A 70 11.92 10.99 11.64
CA LEU A 70 11.74 10.79 10.21
C LEU A 70 12.15 12.06 9.51
N GLN A 71 13.04 11.91 8.54
CA GLN A 71 13.54 13.04 7.77
C GLN A 71 13.03 12.92 6.36
N ILE A 72 12.29 13.94 5.93
CA ILE A 72 11.87 14.08 4.54
C ILE A 72 12.73 15.15 3.85
N SER A 73 13.15 14.88 2.62
CA SER A 73 13.92 15.82 1.82
C SER A 73 13.60 15.67 0.34
N LYS A 74 13.62 16.79 -0.39
CA LYS A 74 13.51 16.80 -1.85
C LYS A 74 14.89 17.11 -2.44
N GLN A 75 15.45 16.14 -3.15
CA GLN A 75 16.82 16.18 -3.64
C GLN A 75 16.92 16.84 -5.03
N ARG A 76 18.14 17.25 -5.35
CA ARG A 76 18.51 17.87 -6.64
C ARG A 76 19.53 16.98 -7.35
N PRO A 77 19.53 16.96 -8.69
CA PRO A 77 18.71 17.76 -9.62
C PRO A 77 17.41 17.08 -10.11
N ASP A 78 17.15 15.86 -9.68
CA ASP A 78 16.09 14.97 -10.18
C ASP A 78 14.73 15.14 -9.49
N SER A 79 14.64 16.03 -8.48
CA SER A 79 13.42 16.26 -7.70
C SER A 79 12.92 15.01 -6.96
N SER A 80 13.78 14.02 -6.71
CA SER A 80 13.37 12.85 -5.92
C SER A 80 13.05 13.27 -4.48
N ILE A 81 12.03 12.65 -3.90
CA ILE A 81 11.62 12.87 -2.52
C ILE A 81 12.05 11.64 -1.73
N HIS A 82 12.91 11.87 -0.75
CA HIS A 82 13.50 10.86 0.10
C HIS A 82 12.91 10.98 1.50
N LEU A 83 12.34 9.88 2.01
CA LEU A 83 11.92 9.75 3.39
C LEU A 83 12.81 8.71 4.07
N VAL A 84 13.63 9.17 5.01
CA VAL A 84 14.56 8.32 5.77
C VAL A 84 14.04 8.14 7.18
N PHE A 85 14.02 6.89 7.65
CA PHE A 85 13.70 6.56 9.04
C PHE A 85 14.98 6.49 9.88
N ASN A 86 15.22 7.52 10.69
CA ASN A 86 16.41 7.63 11.53
C ASN A 86 16.28 6.87 12.86
N GLY A 87 15.12 6.26 13.12
CA GLY A 87 14.83 5.53 14.36
C GLY A 87 14.37 6.44 15.48
N GLY A 88 14.56 6.04 16.73
CA GLY A 88 14.18 6.84 17.90
C GLY A 88 13.79 5.98 19.09
N LYS A 89 13.43 6.62 20.21
CA LYS A 89 13.06 5.91 21.44
C LYS A 89 11.88 4.94 21.23
N GLY A 90 10.96 5.32 20.33
CA GLY A 90 9.77 4.56 19.99
C GLY A 90 9.94 3.54 18.86
N GLU A 91 11.13 3.36 18.30
CA GLU A 91 11.32 2.58 17.06
C GLU A 91 10.82 1.12 17.19
N MET A 92 10.99 0.52 18.37
CA MET A 92 10.54 -0.84 18.69
C MET A 92 9.01 -1.02 18.64
N PHE A 93 8.25 0.08 18.71
CA PHE A 93 6.78 0.05 18.68
C PHE A 93 6.22 0.40 17.30
N VAL A 94 7.05 0.80 16.33
CA VAL A 94 6.61 1.15 14.99
C VAL A 94 6.21 -0.12 14.24
N GLN A 95 4.94 -0.18 13.84
CA GLN A 95 4.44 -1.23 12.97
C GLN A 95 4.58 -0.85 11.49
N ASN A 96 4.35 0.42 11.17
CA ASN A 96 4.30 0.88 9.79
C ASN A 96 4.66 2.37 9.67
N VAL A 97 5.28 2.71 8.54
CA VAL A 97 5.50 4.08 8.07
C VAL A 97 4.93 4.17 6.66
N PHE A 98 4.02 5.11 6.46
CA PHE A 98 3.33 5.33 5.20
C PHE A 98 3.60 6.74 4.69
N LEU A 99 4.07 6.84 3.45
CA LEU A 99 4.32 8.08 2.73
C LEU A 99 3.24 8.26 1.68
N LYS A 100 2.56 9.41 1.70
CA LYS A 100 1.68 9.87 0.63
C LYS A 100 2.22 11.17 0.06
N VAL A 101 2.58 11.17 -1.22
CA VAL A 101 3.02 12.35 -1.95
C VAL A 101 1.96 12.73 -2.97
N THR A 102 1.52 13.98 -2.93
CA THR A 102 0.69 14.58 -3.98
C THR A 102 1.59 15.47 -4.83
N LEU A 103 1.80 15.05 -6.07
CA LEU A 103 2.65 15.74 -7.04
C LEU A 103 1.98 17.00 -7.58
N SER A 104 2.77 17.95 -8.09
CA SER A 104 2.25 19.20 -8.66
C SER A 104 1.37 19.02 -9.90
N ASP A 105 1.49 17.88 -10.61
CA ASP A 105 0.63 17.50 -11.73
C ASP A 105 -0.69 16.84 -11.29
N GLY A 106 -0.87 16.62 -9.99
CA GLY A 106 -2.05 15.99 -9.40
C GLY A 106 -1.94 14.48 -9.20
N GLU A 107 -0.85 13.83 -9.64
CA GLU A 107 -0.61 12.42 -9.35
C GLU A 107 -0.38 12.19 -7.84
N VAL A 108 -0.95 11.11 -7.31
CA VAL A 108 -0.79 10.73 -5.90
C VAL A 108 -0.03 9.43 -5.81
N ILE A 109 1.16 9.48 -5.21
CA ILE A 109 2.02 8.33 -4.99
C ILE A 109 1.96 7.95 -3.51
N ALA A 110 1.71 6.68 -3.22
CA ALA A 110 1.52 6.15 -1.88
C ALA A 110 2.40 4.93 -1.67
N LEU A 111 3.34 5.00 -0.71
CA LEU A 111 4.31 3.95 -0.43
C LEU A 111 4.33 3.60 1.05
N TYR A 112 4.52 2.32 1.34
CA TYR A 112 4.79 1.83 2.68
C TYR A 112 6.28 1.48 2.80
N MET A 113 6.89 1.88 3.93
CA MET A 113 8.28 1.54 4.23
C MET A 113 8.40 0.10 4.73
N ASN A 114 7.31 -0.48 5.21
CA ASN A 114 7.29 -1.91 5.46
C ASN A 114 7.20 -2.66 4.12
N ASP A 115 8.00 -3.71 3.99
CA ASP A 115 7.97 -4.63 2.84
C ASP A 115 6.93 -5.75 3.06
N ASN A 116 5.95 -5.54 3.95
CA ASN A 116 5.02 -6.54 4.50
C ASN A 116 5.67 -7.76 5.17
N LEU A 117 7.00 -7.85 5.23
CA LEU A 117 7.75 -8.97 5.80
C LEU A 117 8.43 -8.59 7.11
N ARG A 118 8.79 -7.31 7.29
CA ARG A 118 9.39 -6.77 8.51
C ARG A 118 8.89 -5.37 8.82
N GLN A 119 9.01 -5.01 10.10
CA GLN A 119 8.82 -3.64 10.57
C GLN A 119 9.92 -2.72 10.02
N PRO A 120 9.63 -1.41 9.86
CA PRO A 120 10.63 -0.41 9.51
C PRO A 120 11.79 -0.40 10.50
N ARG A 121 13.01 -0.27 9.99
CA ARG A 121 14.26 -0.24 10.75
C ARG A 121 15.03 1.03 10.45
N ARG A 122 15.85 1.45 11.42
CA ARG A 122 16.75 2.59 11.25
C ARG A 122 17.56 2.44 9.97
N GLY A 123 17.56 3.49 9.15
CA GLY A 123 18.23 3.55 7.85
C GLY A 123 17.38 3.08 6.67
N ASP A 124 16.16 2.56 6.90
CA ASP A 124 15.22 2.32 5.81
C ASP A 124 14.81 3.64 5.15
N GLU A 125 14.63 3.59 3.83
CA GLU A 125 14.35 4.75 2.99
C GLU A 125 13.25 4.45 1.98
N LEU A 126 12.37 5.44 1.78
CA LEU A 126 11.47 5.48 0.65
C LEU A 126 11.89 6.59 -0.31
N VAL A 127 11.94 6.24 -1.60
CA VAL A 127 12.26 7.18 -2.67
C VAL A 127 11.08 7.29 -3.62
N VAL A 128 10.57 8.50 -3.79
CA VAL A 128 9.50 8.84 -4.73
C VAL A 128 10.07 9.78 -5.78
N LYS A 129 9.74 9.56 -7.05
CA LYS A 129 10.04 10.53 -8.09
C LYS A 129 9.10 11.73 -7.95
N GLY A 130 9.62 12.88 -7.53
CA GLY A 130 8.83 14.11 -7.44
C GLY A 130 8.77 14.90 -8.75
N THR A 131 8.19 16.09 -8.68
CA THR A 131 8.11 17.02 -9.82
C THR A 131 9.00 18.23 -9.62
N ARG A 132 9.14 19.08 -10.66
CA ARG A 132 9.84 20.37 -10.52
C ARG A 132 9.05 21.40 -9.73
N GLY A 133 7.73 21.24 -9.62
CA GLY A 133 6.85 22.11 -8.86
C GLY A 133 6.82 21.80 -7.36
N ASN A 134 5.76 22.29 -6.72
CA ASN A 134 5.49 22.05 -5.31
C ASN A 134 4.80 20.70 -5.15
N ASP A 135 5.42 19.77 -4.43
CA ASP A 135 4.81 18.49 -4.09
C ASP A 135 4.44 18.51 -2.60
N ARG A 136 3.26 18.02 -2.24
CA ARG A 136 2.85 17.91 -0.84
C ARG A 136 3.12 16.50 -0.33
N ALA A 137 3.91 16.38 0.73
CA ALA A 137 4.23 15.10 1.34
C ALA A 137 3.59 14.98 2.73
N GLU A 138 2.88 13.88 2.93
CA GLU A 138 2.24 13.51 4.18
C GLU A 138 2.83 12.17 4.67
N VAL A 139 3.34 12.14 5.89
CA VAL A 139 3.91 10.94 6.51
C VAL A 139 3.07 10.51 7.69
N TYR A 140 2.72 9.23 7.70
CA TYR A 140 1.94 8.60 8.75
C TYR A 140 2.74 7.49 9.40
N VAL A 141 2.72 7.45 10.73
CA VAL A 141 3.38 6.42 11.53
C VAL A 141 2.32 5.67 12.32
N THR A 142 2.31 4.35 12.18
CA THR A 142 1.50 3.46 13.00
C THR A 142 2.36 2.90 14.12
N THR A 143 2.05 3.29 15.36
CA THR A 143 2.70 2.83 16.59
C THR A 143 1.64 2.41 17.61
N SER A 144 1.91 1.31 18.31
CA SER A 144 1.00 0.71 19.31
C SER A 144 -0.48 0.61 18.85
N GLY A 145 -0.73 0.25 17.58
CA GLY A 145 -2.08 0.14 17.01
C GLY A 145 -2.76 1.46 16.65
N LYS A 146 -2.08 2.61 16.80
CA LYS A 146 -2.60 3.93 16.45
C LYS A 146 -1.77 4.55 15.34
N THR A 147 -2.44 5.22 14.39
CA THR A 147 -1.79 5.92 13.28
C THR A 147 -1.84 7.42 13.51
N TYR A 148 -0.68 8.04 13.43
CA TYR A 148 -0.47 9.48 13.59
C TYR A 148 0.04 10.06 12.28
N LYS A 149 -0.43 11.24 11.88
CA LYS A 149 0.20 11.99 10.79
C LYS A 149 1.26 12.89 11.41
N ILE A 150 2.53 12.60 11.17
CA ILE A 150 3.64 13.28 11.85
C ILE A 150 4.28 14.39 11.00
N ILE A 151 4.16 14.29 9.68
CA ILE A 151 4.70 15.27 8.72
C ILE A 151 3.59 15.59 7.72
N ASP A 152 3.41 16.87 7.43
CA ASP A 152 2.53 17.39 6.39
C ASP A 152 3.15 18.69 5.87
N GLU A 153 3.94 18.58 4.81
CA GLU A 153 4.78 19.67 4.31
C GLU A 153 4.68 19.79 2.79
N VAL A 154 4.76 21.04 2.29
CA VAL A 154 4.90 21.31 0.86
C VAL A 154 6.38 21.42 0.53
N LEU A 155 6.88 20.45 -0.22
CA LEU A 155 8.25 20.37 -0.69
C LEU A 155 8.38 21.13 -2.01
N SER A 156 8.83 22.38 -1.90
CA SER A 156 9.19 23.21 -3.05
C SER A 156 10.68 23.09 -3.35
N ASN A 157 11.03 23.38 -4.60
CA ASN A 157 12.42 23.53 -4.98
C ASN A 157 12.74 25.03 -5.01
N PRO A 158 13.63 25.55 -4.14
CA PRO A 158 13.77 26.99 -3.88
C PRO A 158 14.26 27.84 -5.07
N TYR A 159 14.57 27.21 -6.20
CA TYR A 159 15.09 27.86 -7.40
C TYR A 159 14.07 27.97 -8.55
N TYR A 160 12.82 27.53 -8.34
CA TYR A 160 11.73 27.65 -9.32
C TYR A 160 10.57 28.52 -8.82
N LEU A 161 10.88 29.49 -7.95
CA LEU A 161 9.93 30.48 -7.42
C LEU A 161 9.85 31.73 -8.31
#